data_AF-A0A959PV99-F1
#
_entry.id   AF-A0A959PV99-F1
#
_cell.length_a   1.000
_cell.length_b   1.000
_cell.length_c   1.000
_cell.angle_alpha   90.00
_cell.angle_beta   90.00
_cell.angle_gamma   90.00
#
_symmetry.space_group_name_H-M   'P 1'
#
loop_
_entity.id
_entity.type
_entity.pdbx_description
1 polymer ?
#
loop_
_entity_poly.entity_id
_entity_poly.type
_entity_poly.pdbx_seq_one_letter_code
_entity_poly.pdbx_strand_id
1 'polypeptide(L)' 'MESEIKTRIFFYLLIFSAFMSCKSKGGETGSDHTPNIVMILADDQGWGDLSINGNSNLSTPHIDRIGQSGAMFDRFYV' A
#
# COMPACT_ATOMS: atom_id res chain seq x y z
N MET A 1 -26.57 -14.05 -40.30
CA MET A 1 -27.07 -12.81 -39.68
C MET A 1 -27.44 -13.02 -38.22
N GLU A 2 -28.21 -14.06 -37.86
CA GLU A 2 -28.56 -14.33 -36.46
C GLU A 2 -27.39 -14.76 -35.55
N SER A 3 -26.36 -15.43 -36.11
CA SER A 3 -25.18 -15.87 -35.36
C SER A 3 -24.34 -14.70 -34.83
N GLU A 4 -24.13 -13.68 -35.67
CA GLU A 4 -23.39 -12.46 -35.33
C GLU A 4 -24.07 -11.66 -34.20
N ILE A 5 -25.40 -11.63 -34.20
CA ILE A 5 -26.20 -10.94 -33.18
C ILE A 5 -26.06 -11.64 -31.82
N LYS A 6 -26.09 -12.98 -31.80
CA LYS A 6 -25.92 -13.78 -30.57
C LYS A 6 -24.52 -13.61 -29.97
N THR A 7 -23.47 -13.57 -30.78
CA THR A 7 -22.09 -13.34 -30.32
C THR A 7 -21.91 -11.96 -29.70
N ARG A 8 -22.51 -10.91 -30.30
CA ARG A 8 -22.44 -9.55 -29.74
C ARG A 8 -23.23 -9.44 -28.43
N ILE A 9 -24.42 -10.03 -28.35
CA ILE A 9 -25.22 -10.07 -27.12
C ILE A 9 -24.47 -10.81 -26.00
N PHE A 10 -23.85 -11.96 -26.32
CA PHE A 10 -23.03 -12.70 -25.37
C PHE A 10 -21.84 -11.89 -24.86
N PHE A 11 -21.16 -11.15 -25.75
CA PHE A 11 -20.05 -10.27 -25.37
C PHE A 11 -20.49 -9.11 -24.46
N TYR A 12 -21.64 -8.48 -24.74
CA TYR A 12 -22.22 -7.44 -23.88
C TYR A 12 -22.68 -8.00 -22.53
N LEU A 13 -23.23 -9.22 -22.47
CA LEU A 13 -23.57 -9.90 -21.21
C LEU A 13 -22.32 -10.22 -20.38
N LEU A 14 -21.22 -10.62 -21.02
CA LEU A 14 -19.93 -10.86 -20.36
C LEU A 14 -19.36 -9.59 -19.73
N ILE A 15 -19.37 -8.48 -20.49
CA ILE A 15 -18.95 -7.16 -19.99
C ILE A 15 -19.84 -6.70 -18.83
N PHE A 16 -21.16 -6.86 -18.93
CA PHE A 16 -22.10 -6.46 -17.88
C PHE A 16 -21.89 -7.24 -16.57
N SER A 17 -21.55 -8.54 -16.65
CA SER A 17 -21.22 -9.34 -15.46
C SER A 17 -19.93 -8.89 -14.76
N ALA A 18 -18.93 -8.42 -15.52
CA ALA A 18 -17.68 -7.93 -14.97
C ALA A 18 -17.88 -6.61 -14.20
N PHE A 19 -18.82 -5.76 -14.63
CA PHE A 19 -19.16 -4.52 -13.92
C PHE A 19 -19.95 -4.75 -12.62
N MET A 20 -20.75 -5.82 -12.54
CA MET A 20 -21.53 -6.15 -11.32
C MET A 20 -20.74 -6.94 -10.28
N SER A 21 -19.50 -7.35 -10.57
CA SER A 21 -18.64 -8.11 -9.64
C SER A 21 -17.86 -7.22 -8.65
N CYS A 22 -18.16 -5.92 -8.56
CA CYS A 22 -17.77 -5.11 -7.41
C CYS A 22 -18.77 -5.29 -6.28
N LYS A 23 -18.76 -6.47 -5.64
CA LYS A 23 -19.36 -6.60 -4.30
C LYS A 23 -18.39 -5.94 -3.33
N SER A 24 -18.65 -4.67 -2.98
CA SER A 24 -18.07 -4.08 -1.78
C SER A 24 -18.34 -5.07 -0.66
N LYS A 25 -17.27 -5.71 -0.15
CA LYS A 25 -17.34 -6.36 1.15
C LYS A 25 -17.60 -5.21 2.12
N GLY A 26 -18.88 -4.93 2.38
CA GLY A 26 -19.31 -4.16 3.53
C GLY A 26 -18.70 -4.86 4.73
N GLY A 27 -17.57 -4.32 5.21
CA GLY A 27 -16.86 -4.83 6.36
C GLY A 27 -17.69 -4.52 7.59
N GLU A 28 -18.62 -5.41 7.92
CA GLU A 28 -19.29 -5.35 9.22
C GLU A 28 -18.48 -6.09 10.27
N THR A 29 -18.09 -5.31 11.28
CA THR A 29 -17.85 -5.70 12.67
C THR A 29 -16.72 -6.70 12.95
N GLY A 30 -15.52 -6.17 13.10
CA GLY A 30 -14.46 -6.79 13.88
C GLY A 30 -13.68 -5.68 14.54
N SER A 31 -14.03 -5.36 15.79
CA SER A 31 -13.41 -4.39 16.71
C SER A 31 -13.23 -2.95 16.21
N ASP A 32 -13.39 -1.98 17.12
CA ASP A 32 -12.97 -0.61 16.91
C ASP A 32 -11.42 -0.58 16.81
N HIS A 33 -10.87 -1.07 15.70
CA HIS A 33 -9.45 -1.17 15.44
C HIS A 33 -8.92 0.20 15.01
N THR A 34 -9.07 1.19 15.88
CA THR A 34 -8.30 2.42 15.74
C THR A 34 -6.83 2.03 15.95
N PRO A 35 -5.95 2.15 14.93
CA PRO A 35 -4.56 1.77 15.08
C PRO A 35 -3.89 2.69 16.12
N ASN A 36 -3.02 2.12 16.95
CA ASN A 36 -2.15 2.94 17.79
C ASN A 36 -1.09 3.60 16.90
N ILE A 37 -0.87 4.90 17.11
CA ILE A 37 0.18 5.65 16.42
C ILE A 37 1.30 5.91 17.42
N VAL A 38 2.51 5.43 17.11
CA VAL A 38 3.72 5.74 17.86
C VAL A 38 4.60 6.61 16.98
N MET A 39 4.81 7.87 17.40
CA MET A 39 5.69 8.80 16.71
C MET A 39 7.04 8.85 17.41
N ILE A 40 8.11 8.55 16.68
CA ILE A 40 9.49 8.65 17.15
C ILE A 40 10.13 9.78 16.36
N LEU A 41 10.63 10.80 17.05
CA LEU A 41 11.32 11.93 16.46
C LEU A 41 12.69 12.05 17.13
N ALA A 42 13.75 11.98 16.33
CA ALA A 42 15.11 12.25 16.78
C ALA A 42 15.45 13.72 16.51
N ASP A 43 16.14 14.35 17.45
CA ASP A 43 16.68 15.70 17.30
C ASP A 43 17.95 15.67 16.43
N ASP A 44 18.14 16.67 15.58
CA ASP A 44 19.33 16.86 14.72
C ASP A 44 19.78 15.67 13.84
N GLN A 45 18.94 14.66 13.64
CA GLN A 45 19.32 13.50 12.81
C GLN A 45 19.35 13.86 11.33
N GLY A 46 20.54 13.81 10.73
CA GLY A 46 20.75 14.01 9.31
C GLY A 46 20.39 12.79 8.46
N TRP A 47 20.20 13.00 7.16
CA TRP A 47 19.93 11.92 6.20
C TRP A 47 21.06 10.86 6.19
N GLY A 48 22.32 11.30 6.29
CA GLY A 48 23.49 10.42 6.24
C GLY A 48 23.78 9.65 7.53
N ASP A 49 22.99 9.81 8.60
CA ASP A 49 23.32 9.21 9.91
C ASP A 49 22.89 7.74 10.03
N LEU A 50 21.96 7.28 9.18
CA LEU A 50 21.40 5.93 9.23
C LEU A 50 22.15 4.96 8.29
N SER A 51 22.36 3.71 8.73
CA SER A 51 23.03 2.70 7.88
C SER A 51 22.23 2.37 6.63
N ILE A 52 20.90 2.38 6.72
CA ILE A 52 20.02 2.21 5.56
C ILE A 52 20.17 3.31 4.48
N ASN A 53 20.69 4.48 4.85
CA ASN A 53 20.99 5.58 3.93
C ASN A 53 22.46 5.55 3.45
N GLY A 54 23.19 4.46 3.72
CA GLY A 54 24.55 4.25 3.26
C GLY A 54 25.65 4.60 4.26
N ASN A 55 25.31 4.92 5.51
CA ASN A 55 26.32 5.12 6.55
C ASN A 55 27.04 3.80 6.87
N SER A 56 28.35 3.74 6.64
CA SER A 56 29.19 2.57 6.90
C SER A 56 29.91 2.60 8.25
N ASN A 57 29.85 3.73 8.97
CA ASN A 57 30.50 3.91 10.26
C ASN A 57 29.58 3.56 11.44
N LEU A 58 28.26 3.67 11.26
CA LEU A 58 27.24 3.39 12.27
C LEU A 58 26.39 2.18 11.85
N SER A 59 25.90 1.44 12.85
CA SER A 59 24.94 0.35 12.63
C SER A 59 23.62 0.71 13.30
N THR A 60 22.55 0.84 12.51
CA THR A 60 21.20 1.16 12.99
C THR A 60 20.20 0.03 12.73
N PRO A 61 20.46 -1.22 13.16
CA PRO A 61 19.73 -2.40 12.70
C PRO A 61 18.24 -2.41 13.08
N HIS A 62 17.84 -1.67 14.12
CA HIS A 62 16.44 -1.51 14.49
C HIS A 62 15.69 -0.53 13.59
N ILE A 63 16.32 0.59 13.23
CA ILE A 63 15.76 1.57 12.30
C ILE A 63 15.72 0.98 10.88
N ASP A 64 16.78 0.29 10.48
CA ASP A 64 16.87 -0.38 9.18
C ASP A 64 15.72 -1.40 9.02
N ARG A 65 15.43 -2.19 10.06
CA ARG A 65 14.30 -3.13 10.06
C ARG A 65 12.97 -2.43 9.89
N ILE A 66 12.73 -1.32 10.61
CA ILE A 66 11.49 -0.54 10.49
C ILE A 66 11.32 -0.06 9.05
N GLY A 67 12.36 0.54 8.49
CA GLY A 67 12.36 1.05 7.12
C GLY A 67 12.15 -0.02 6.04
N GLN A 68 12.80 -1.18 6.17
CA GLN A 68 12.64 -2.32 5.24
C GLN A 68 11.27 -3.00 5.35
N SER A 69 10.66 -2.99 6.55
CA SER A 69 9.34 -3.58 6.78
C SER A 69 8.17 -2.64 6.47
N GLY A 70 8.46 -1.37 6.19
CA GLY A 70 7.46 -0.31 6.04
C GLY A 70 7.63 0.47 4.75
N ALA A 71 7.31 1.76 4.82
CA ALA A 71 7.52 2.71 3.74
C ALA A 71 8.66 3.67 4.11
N MET A 72 9.46 4.04 3.10
CA MET A 72 10.50 5.06 3.21
C MET A 72 10.21 6.25 2.31
N PHE A 73 10.69 7.41 2.75
CA PHE A 73 10.62 8.66 2.00
C PHE A 73 12.02 9.19 1.76
N ASP A 74 12.55 8.97 0.56
CA ASP A 74 13.91 9.41 0.18
C ASP A 74 14.04 10.93 0.00
N ARG A 75 12.91 11.64 -0.03
CA ARG A 75 12.80 13.09 -0.24
C ARG A 75 11.81 13.69 0.75
N PHE A 76 12.19 13.69 2.01
CA PHE A 76 11.49 14.39 3.09
C PHE A 76 12.25 15.69 3.41
N TYR A 77 11.54 16.83 3.38
CA TYR A 77 12.11 18.16 3.60
C TYR A 77 11.65 18.73 4.95
N VAL A 78 12.51 19.52 5.57
CA VAL A 78 12.25 20.24 6.84
C VAL A 78 12.03 21.71 6.53
#